data_AF-A0A1Z8Y945-F1
#
_entry.id   AF-A0A1Z8Y945-F1
#
_cell.length_a   1.000
_cell.length_b   1.000
_cell.length_c   1.000
_cell.angle_alpha   90.00
_cell.angle_beta   90.00
_cell.angle_gamma   90.00
#
_symmetry.space_group_name_H-M   'P 1'
#
loop_
_entity.id
_entity.type
_entity.pdbx_description
1 polymer ?
#
loop_
_entity_poly.entity_id
_entity_poly.type
_entity_poly.pdbx_seq_one_letter_code
_entity_poly.pdbx_strand_id
1 'polypeptide(L)'
;MRLNSNRLLSPAVVAAVPLLCSSVLYGQNSIDYQATAQWEGGYNADIVLKVDPNGTALNGWELSWMGTPEILHYWNCESSESGGRRILEHVWYNESIQPGDSVVLGFTGVGDWPPSPMDTRINGVLVDVMVEGELMQPGEAEAGPCSGDLDSSGVINGADLALVVAKWNTSDALADLDQSGLVDGADLTILLSQWGECSQDDGDDGGGGDDGGGGDGGDGDGGGDGDGDSGGDDGSDDDHGDGGGHDDPCMGEFTHITCWGDFHDSNNNSHAHELVGGRTAITTEALLAYNNLRAFLGLPALELEDVGQWAFDESLTNNSQAWGNDLLGVGLYYAMQGAKVGWITDDAYRPQLLADIQRTARLVEDPDEMRNLVMDMVRDNGIAGYADYLEQNGMVDTFINTIKMEPHYGGWMHGRTHGFRSIEGVAINHDINHLTVLSWDQMEPFMNDTFDWPQWPALDVSDSGVIEYFQSMVVLGNPVGDNM
;
A
#
# COMPACT_ATOMS: atom_id res chain seq x y z
N MET A 1 -68.76 18.21 6.57
CA MET A 1 -68.15 17.54 5.39
C MET A 1 -66.74 18.08 5.28
N ARG A 2 -65.74 17.40 5.85
CA ARG A 2 -64.87 16.35 5.26
C ARG A 2 -63.90 16.90 4.20
N LEU A 3 -62.60 16.62 4.46
CA LEU A 3 -61.46 16.48 3.52
C LEU A 3 -60.81 17.81 3.06
N ASN A 4 -59.50 17.97 2.89
CA ASN A 4 -58.33 17.09 3.01
C ASN A 4 -57.06 17.98 3.07
N SER A 5 -56.04 17.55 3.81
CA SER A 5 -54.68 18.12 3.73
C SER A 5 -54.00 17.64 2.45
N ASN A 6 -53.60 18.56 1.57
CA ASN A 6 -52.72 18.25 0.44
C ASN A 6 -51.27 18.58 0.82
N ARG A 7 -50.48 17.51 1.03
CA ARG A 7 -49.01 17.56 0.94
C ARG A 7 -48.65 17.81 -0.54
N LEU A 8 -47.86 18.85 -0.80
CA LEU A 8 -47.21 19.05 -2.09
C LEU A 8 -45.87 18.32 -2.07
N LEU A 9 -45.73 17.35 -2.97
CA LEU A 9 -44.48 16.67 -3.30
C LEU A 9 -43.61 17.62 -4.13
N SER A 10 -42.36 17.83 -3.70
CA SER A 10 -41.34 18.50 -4.50
C SER A 10 -40.70 17.47 -5.45
N PRO A 11 -40.53 17.73 -6.75
CA PRO A 11 -39.85 16.80 -7.64
C PRO A 11 -38.35 16.85 -7.38
N ALA A 12 -37.74 15.70 -7.13
CA ALA A 12 -36.29 15.55 -7.13
C ALA A 12 -35.77 15.77 -8.56
N VAL A 13 -34.92 16.78 -8.72
CA VAL A 13 -34.12 16.96 -9.93
C VAL A 13 -32.98 15.97 -9.84
N VAL A 14 -33.05 14.89 -10.62
CA VAL A 14 -31.90 14.02 -10.86
C VAL A 14 -30.91 14.81 -11.72
N ALA A 15 -29.91 15.40 -11.09
CA ALA A 15 -28.72 15.86 -11.79
C ALA A 15 -27.87 14.62 -12.06
N ALA A 16 -27.97 14.08 -13.28
CA ALA A 16 -27.01 13.12 -13.78
C ALA A 16 -25.65 13.82 -13.84
N VAL A 17 -24.73 13.44 -12.97
CA VAL A 17 -23.32 13.82 -13.08
C VAL A 17 -22.76 12.97 -14.23
N PRO A 18 -22.29 13.56 -15.33
CA PRO A 18 -21.61 12.77 -16.35
C PRO A 18 -20.25 12.36 -15.77
N LEU A 19 -20.08 11.07 -15.51
CA LEU A 19 -18.77 10.45 -15.32
C LEU A 19 -18.06 10.49 -16.67
N LEU A 20 -17.25 11.51 -16.90
CA LEU A 20 -16.26 11.55 -17.98
C LEU A 20 -15.04 12.33 -17.49
N CYS A 21 -14.16 11.65 -16.77
CA CYS A 21 -12.73 11.95 -16.82
C CYS A 21 -12.04 10.77 -17.51
N SER A 22 -12.29 10.62 -18.82
CA SER A 22 -11.26 10.06 -19.69
C SER A 22 -10.26 11.17 -19.89
N SER A 23 -9.12 11.13 -19.20
CA SER A 23 -7.95 11.88 -19.64
C SER A 23 -7.42 11.23 -20.92
N VAL A 24 -8.07 11.53 -22.06
CA VAL A 24 -7.39 11.43 -23.35
C VAL A 24 -6.39 12.58 -23.37
N LEU A 25 -5.19 12.33 -22.84
CA LEU A 25 -4.05 13.22 -23.02
C LEU A 25 -3.66 13.18 -24.51
N TYR A 26 -3.81 14.32 -25.17
CA TYR A 26 -3.25 14.53 -26.50
C TYR A 26 -1.72 14.43 -26.41
N GLY A 27 -1.09 13.49 -27.15
CA GLY A 27 0.35 13.54 -27.45
C GLY A 27 1.25 12.47 -26.83
N GLN A 28 0.71 11.39 -26.26
CA GLN A 28 1.51 10.38 -25.55
C GLN A 28 1.88 9.20 -26.46
N ASN A 29 3.14 8.77 -26.44
CA ASN A 29 3.57 7.53 -27.07
C ASN A 29 2.91 6.34 -26.36
N SER A 30 2.86 5.19 -27.01
CA SER A 30 2.21 4.01 -26.45
C SER A 30 2.95 2.73 -26.80
N ILE A 31 2.69 1.67 -26.03
CA ILE A 31 3.09 0.30 -26.38
C ILE A 31 1.87 -0.63 -26.42
N ASP A 32 1.94 -1.69 -27.21
CA ASP A 32 0.91 -2.72 -27.29
C ASP A 32 1.56 -4.12 -27.26
N TYR A 33 1.19 -4.92 -26.26
CA TYR A 33 1.63 -6.31 -26.15
C TYR A 33 0.68 -7.21 -26.93
N GLN A 34 1.22 -8.01 -27.86
CA GLN A 34 0.43 -8.93 -28.69
C GLN A 34 0.99 -10.35 -28.61
N ALA A 35 0.23 -11.31 -28.09
CA ALA A 35 0.64 -12.70 -28.02
C ALA A 35 0.70 -13.32 -29.42
N THR A 36 1.80 -14.00 -29.69
CA THR A 36 2.02 -14.75 -30.95
C THR A 36 1.92 -16.26 -30.73
N ALA A 37 2.27 -16.73 -29.54
CA ALA A 37 2.09 -18.11 -29.09
C ALA A 37 2.09 -18.15 -27.56
N GLN A 38 1.34 -19.08 -26.96
CA GLN A 38 1.29 -19.28 -25.51
C GLN A 38 1.40 -20.78 -25.21
N TRP A 39 2.03 -21.11 -24.09
CA TRP A 39 2.11 -22.44 -23.52
C TRP A 39 2.16 -22.32 -21.99
N GLU A 40 2.04 -23.45 -21.29
CA GLU A 40 2.08 -23.47 -19.83
C GLU A 40 3.42 -22.89 -19.32
N GLY A 41 3.34 -21.81 -18.53
CA GLY A 41 4.50 -21.12 -17.95
C GLY A 41 5.30 -20.22 -18.90
N GLY A 42 4.81 -19.94 -20.12
CA GLY A 42 5.47 -18.95 -20.99
C GLY A 42 4.76 -18.66 -22.30
N TYR A 43 5.21 -17.62 -22.98
CA TYR A 43 4.63 -17.18 -24.24
C TYR A 43 5.66 -16.48 -25.12
N ASN A 44 5.38 -16.40 -26.42
CA ASN A 44 6.02 -15.46 -27.33
C ASN A 44 5.05 -14.31 -27.59
N ALA A 45 5.56 -13.09 -27.54
CA ALA A 45 4.77 -11.90 -27.81
C ALA A 45 5.57 -10.83 -28.55
N ASP A 46 4.84 -9.99 -29.27
CA ASP A 46 5.34 -8.77 -29.89
C ASP A 46 5.03 -7.56 -28.99
N ILE A 47 5.92 -6.57 -29.00
CA ILE A 47 5.69 -5.24 -28.42
C ILE A 47 5.65 -4.23 -29.56
N VAL A 48 4.49 -3.62 -29.80
CA VAL A 48 4.33 -2.57 -30.80
C VAL A 48 4.50 -1.21 -30.12
N LEU A 49 5.68 -0.63 -30.25
CA LEU A 49 5.98 0.70 -29.74
C LEU A 49 5.60 1.75 -30.78
N LYS A 50 4.67 2.64 -30.43
CA LYS A 50 4.08 3.62 -31.34
C LYS A 50 4.35 5.06 -30.86
N VAL A 51 4.75 5.90 -31.80
CA VAL A 51 4.94 7.34 -31.55
C VAL A 51 3.67 8.10 -31.88
N ASP A 52 3.27 9.03 -31.01
CA ASP A 52 2.08 9.85 -31.25
C ASP A 52 2.18 10.61 -32.59
N PRO A 53 1.11 10.64 -33.42
CA PRO A 53 1.10 11.37 -34.69
C PRO A 53 1.40 12.87 -34.58
N ASN A 54 1.16 13.48 -33.42
CA ASN A 54 1.46 14.88 -33.12
C ASN A 54 2.71 15.02 -32.23
N GLY A 55 3.39 13.92 -31.91
CA GLY A 55 4.60 13.87 -31.09
C GLY A 55 5.86 14.21 -31.88
N THR A 56 7.01 14.01 -31.25
CA THR A 56 8.34 14.16 -31.86
C THR A 56 8.90 12.82 -32.29
N ALA A 57 9.62 12.79 -33.41
CA ALA A 57 10.35 11.59 -33.83
C ALA A 57 11.30 11.11 -32.72
N LEU A 58 11.28 9.81 -32.43
CA LEU A 58 12.27 9.19 -31.55
C LEU A 58 13.52 8.87 -32.38
N ASN A 59 14.70 9.22 -31.86
CA ASN A 59 15.99 8.87 -32.43
C ASN A 59 16.84 8.29 -31.31
N GLY A 60 16.86 6.96 -31.24
CA GLY A 60 17.34 6.20 -30.09
C GLY A 60 16.26 6.08 -29.03
N TRP A 61 15.45 5.03 -29.13
CA TRP A 61 14.42 4.72 -28.14
C TRP A 61 14.94 3.70 -27.12
N GLU A 62 14.50 3.88 -25.89
CA GLU A 62 14.69 3.01 -24.74
C GLU A 62 13.30 2.80 -24.13
N LEU A 63 12.82 1.56 -24.15
CA LEU A 63 11.60 1.13 -23.46
C LEU A 63 11.99 0.49 -22.14
N SER A 64 11.36 0.89 -21.04
CA SER A 64 11.62 0.27 -19.74
C SER A 64 10.39 0.14 -18.88
N TRP A 65 10.34 -0.89 -18.03
CA TRP A 65 9.26 -1.18 -17.09
C TRP A 65 9.79 -1.94 -15.86
N MET A 66 8.95 -2.05 -14.84
CA MET A 66 9.17 -2.85 -13.63
C MET A 66 8.10 -3.94 -13.54
N GLY A 67 8.33 -4.96 -12.71
CA GLY A 67 7.44 -6.10 -12.61
C GLY A 67 7.50 -7.03 -13.83
N THR A 68 6.37 -7.62 -14.20
CA THR A 68 6.27 -8.52 -15.36
C THR A 68 6.15 -7.72 -16.66
N PRO A 69 6.48 -8.25 -17.85
CA PRO A 69 6.98 -9.58 -18.11
C PRO A 69 8.48 -9.72 -17.83
N GLU A 70 8.87 -10.87 -17.28
CA GLU A 70 10.26 -11.31 -17.29
C GLU A 70 10.61 -11.82 -18.70
N ILE A 71 11.76 -11.40 -19.23
CA ILE A 71 12.20 -11.74 -20.59
C ILE A 71 13.27 -12.83 -20.55
N LEU A 72 12.97 -13.96 -21.19
CA LEU A 72 13.90 -15.07 -21.39
C LEU A 72 14.71 -14.92 -22.70
N HIS A 73 14.03 -14.56 -23.79
CA HIS A 73 14.63 -14.33 -25.11
C HIS A 73 14.02 -13.09 -25.76
N TYR A 74 14.77 -12.43 -26.65
CA TYR A 74 14.33 -11.20 -27.31
C TYR A 74 14.90 -11.08 -28.71
N TRP A 75 14.24 -10.30 -29.56
CA TRP A 75 14.71 -9.92 -30.90
C TRP A 75 14.25 -8.50 -31.27
N ASN A 76 14.96 -7.90 -32.24
CA ASN A 76 14.79 -6.50 -32.68
C ASN A 76 15.02 -5.44 -31.58
N CYS A 77 15.64 -5.82 -30.47
CA CYS A 77 16.04 -4.96 -29.36
C CYS A 77 17.27 -5.56 -28.66
N GLU A 78 17.94 -4.75 -27.84
CA GLU A 78 18.92 -5.22 -26.84
C GLU A 78 18.29 -5.12 -25.45
N SER A 79 18.46 -6.14 -24.60
CA SER A 79 17.89 -6.16 -23.24
C SER A 79 18.96 -6.04 -22.17
N SER A 80 18.69 -5.19 -21.18
CA SER A 80 19.45 -5.09 -19.93
C SER A 80 18.52 -4.91 -18.74
N GLU A 81 19.08 -5.01 -17.53
CA GLU A 81 18.33 -4.80 -16.29
C GLU A 81 19.18 -4.00 -15.31
N SER A 82 18.56 -3.05 -14.63
CA SER A 82 19.21 -2.23 -13.61
C SER A 82 18.22 -1.86 -12.52
N GLY A 83 18.56 -2.12 -11.26
CA GLY A 83 17.72 -1.74 -10.11
C GLY A 83 16.29 -2.27 -10.14
N GLY A 84 16.08 -3.51 -10.61
CA GLY A 84 14.74 -4.11 -10.72
C GLY A 84 13.90 -3.61 -11.90
N ARG A 85 14.47 -2.76 -12.76
CA ARG A 85 13.83 -2.26 -13.98
C ARG A 85 14.38 -2.97 -15.21
N ARG A 86 13.50 -3.53 -16.02
CA ARG A 86 13.82 -4.11 -17.33
C ARG A 86 13.93 -2.99 -18.36
N ILE A 87 15.00 -3.02 -19.16
CA ILE A 87 15.32 -2.01 -20.16
C ILE A 87 15.51 -2.71 -21.51
N LEU A 88 14.82 -2.22 -22.54
CA LEU A 88 14.97 -2.60 -23.94
C LEU A 88 15.42 -1.39 -24.76
N GLU A 89 16.54 -1.52 -25.46
CA GLU A 89 17.09 -0.48 -26.32
C GLU A 89 16.97 -0.86 -27.80
N HIS A 90 16.98 0.18 -28.64
CA HIS A 90 16.98 0.05 -30.08
C HIS A 90 18.20 -0.67 -30.64
N VAL A 91 18.03 -1.26 -31.83
CA VAL A 91 19.15 -1.73 -32.67
C VAL A 91 19.34 -0.80 -33.86
N TRP A 92 20.49 -0.88 -34.52
CA TRP A 92 20.94 0.11 -35.51
C TRP A 92 19.98 0.37 -36.68
N TYR A 93 19.10 -0.58 -37.02
CA TYR A 93 18.17 -0.44 -38.15
C TYR A 93 16.77 0.03 -37.76
N ASN A 94 16.43 0.09 -36.47
CA ASN A 94 15.11 0.50 -35.98
C ASN A 94 15.17 1.65 -34.95
N GLU A 95 16.30 2.36 -34.89
CA GLU A 95 16.55 3.45 -33.94
C GLU A 95 15.65 4.68 -34.12
N SER A 96 15.16 4.93 -35.34
CA SER A 96 14.39 6.12 -35.69
C SER A 96 12.93 5.77 -35.97
N ILE A 97 12.01 6.42 -35.25
CA ILE A 97 10.56 6.24 -35.40
C ILE A 97 9.94 7.62 -35.60
N GLN A 98 9.27 7.82 -36.74
CA GLN A 98 8.62 9.11 -37.05
C GLN A 98 7.27 9.22 -36.31
N PRO A 99 6.74 10.45 -36.11
CA PRO A 99 5.42 10.64 -35.54
C PRO A 99 4.35 9.88 -36.32
N GLY A 100 3.56 9.05 -35.62
CA GLY A 100 2.52 8.20 -36.19
C GLY A 100 2.99 6.83 -36.69
N ASP A 101 4.30 6.60 -36.74
CA ASP A 101 4.88 5.28 -37.06
C ASP A 101 5.07 4.44 -35.79
N SER A 102 5.38 3.16 -35.99
CA SER A 102 5.66 2.20 -34.93
C SER A 102 6.85 1.29 -35.25
N VAL A 103 7.48 0.74 -34.22
CA VAL A 103 8.42 -0.37 -34.32
C VAL A 103 7.82 -1.59 -33.62
N VAL A 104 8.14 -2.79 -34.11
CA VAL A 104 7.73 -4.06 -33.50
C VAL A 104 8.95 -4.80 -32.99
N LEU A 105 8.95 -5.05 -31.68
CA LEU A 105 9.91 -5.88 -30.95
C LEU A 105 9.26 -7.22 -30.70
N GLY A 106 10.02 -8.26 -30.41
CA GLY A 106 9.43 -9.48 -29.88
C GLY A 106 10.30 -10.15 -28.83
N PHE A 107 9.63 -10.94 -27.98
CA PHE A 107 10.25 -11.58 -26.84
C PHE A 107 9.56 -12.91 -26.49
N THR A 108 10.29 -13.74 -25.76
CA THR A 108 9.75 -14.88 -25.03
C THR A 108 9.64 -14.48 -23.56
N GLY A 109 8.40 -14.41 -23.06
CA GLY A 109 8.08 -14.11 -21.68
C GLY A 109 7.98 -15.36 -20.80
N VAL A 110 8.29 -15.20 -19.52
CA VAL A 110 8.06 -16.20 -18.47
C VAL A 110 6.75 -15.88 -17.74
N GLY A 111 5.99 -16.92 -17.38
CA GLY A 111 4.69 -16.80 -16.72
C GLY A 111 3.52 -16.73 -17.70
N ASP A 112 2.37 -16.28 -17.21
CA ASP A 112 1.13 -16.29 -17.96
C ASP A 112 0.90 -15.02 -18.78
N TRP A 113 0.03 -15.14 -19.78
CA TRP A 113 -0.48 -14.02 -20.56
C TRP A 113 -1.88 -13.62 -20.06
N PRO A 114 -2.20 -12.32 -19.94
CA PRO A 114 -1.42 -11.16 -20.38
C PRO A 114 -0.34 -10.70 -19.37
N PRO A 115 0.73 -10.04 -19.85
CA PRO A 115 1.72 -9.44 -18.96
C PRO A 115 1.12 -8.26 -18.20
N SER A 116 1.71 -7.92 -17.05
CA SER A 116 1.33 -6.76 -16.22
C SER A 116 2.56 -5.90 -15.89
N PRO A 117 3.01 -5.05 -16.83
CA PRO A 117 4.15 -4.16 -16.65
C PRO A 117 3.77 -2.90 -15.88
N MET A 118 4.56 -2.64 -14.85
CA MET A 118 4.46 -1.46 -14.00
C MET A 118 5.46 -0.41 -14.47
N ASP A 119 5.14 0.88 -14.34
CA ASP A 119 6.02 1.99 -14.72
C ASP A 119 6.59 1.93 -16.14
N THR A 120 5.76 1.66 -17.14
CA THR A 120 6.24 1.59 -18.53
C THR A 120 6.61 2.98 -19.05
N ARG A 121 7.85 3.15 -19.55
CA ARG A 121 8.40 4.41 -20.06
C ARG A 121 9.11 4.24 -21.39
N ILE A 122 9.04 5.26 -22.24
CA ILE A 122 9.90 5.43 -23.41
C ILE A 122 10.79 6.65 -23.20
N ASN A 123 12.11 6.48 -23.24
CA ASN A 123 13.12 7.53 -22.99
C ASN A 123 12.85 8.29 -21.68
N GLY A 124 12.44 7.56 -20.62
CA GLY A 124 12.11 8.11 -19.31
C GLY A 124 10.71 8.75 -19.18
N VAL A 125 9.95 8.85 -20.26
CA VAL A 125 8.58 9.42 -20.27
C VAL A 125 7.55 8.30 -20.20
N LEU A 126 6.55 8.44 -19.32
CA LEU A 126 5.44 7.48 -19.20
C LEU A 126 4.65 7.35 -20.50
N VAL A 127 4.14 6.14 -20.77
CA VAL A 127 3.41 5.80 -21.99
C VAL A 127 2.15 5.01 -21.70
N ASP A 128 1.19 5.08 -22.61
CA ASP A 128 0.00 4.22 -22.55
C ASP A 128 0.40 2.76 -22.85
N VAL A 129 -0.10 1.83 -22.04
CA VAL A 129 0.11 0.40 -22.21
C VAL A 129 -1.17 -0.23 -22.74
N MET A 130 -1.05 -0.99 -23.82
CA MET A 130 -2.12 -1.79 -24.39
C MET A 130 -1.75 -3.26 -24.36
N VAL A 131 -2.78 -4.11 -24.34
CA VAL A 131 -2.66 -5.54 -24.58
C VAL A 131 -3.69 -5.92 -25.64
N GLU A 132 -3.26 -6.57 -26.71
CA GLU A 132 -4.10 -6.93 -27.86
C GLU A 132 -4.88 -5.74 -28.46
N GLY A 133 -4.27 -4.55 -28.43
CA GLY A 133 -4.86 -3.31 -28.95
C GLY A 133 -5.92 -2.67 -28.05
N GLU A 134 -6.16 -3.21 -26.86
CA GLU A 134 -7.00 -2.60 -25.84
C GLU A 134 -6.14 -1.91 -24.78
N LEU A 135 -6.52 -0.68 -24.39
CA LEU A 135 -5.84 0.00 -23.28
C LEU A 135 -5.94 -0.89 -22.04
N MET A 136 -4.79 -1.15 -21.42
CA MET A 136 -4.73 -1.79 -20.12
C MET A 136 -5.41 -0.87 -19.11
N GLN A 137 -6.70 -1.09 -18.86
CA GLN A 137 -7.43 -0.45 -17.78
C GLN A 137 -7.06 -1.15 -16.46
N PRO A 138 -6.93 -0.42 -15.35
CA PRO A 138 -6.71 -1.06 -14.06
C PRO A 138 -7.95 -1.88 -13.69
N GLY A 139 -7.88 -3.18 -13.98
CA GLY A 139 -8.92 -4.18 -13.74
C GLY A 139 -9.82 -4.43 -14.96
N GLU A 140 -9.64 -5.59 -15.60
CA GLU A 140 -10.68 -6.46 -16.18
C GLU A 140 -10.01 -7.52 -17.09
N ALA A 141 -10.01 -8.79 -16.65
CA ALA A 141 -9.80 -9.97 -17.49
C ALA A 141 -10.90 -10.99 -17.14
N GLU A 142 -11.69 -11.38 -18.14
CA GLU A 142 -12.97 -12.10 -18.05
C GLU A 142 -12.84 -13.63 -17.94
N ALA A 143 -13.47 -14.24 -16.92
CA ALA A 143 -13.98 -15.63 -16.95
C ALA A 143 -15.19 -15.78 -16.00
N GLY A 144 -16.35 -16.23 -16.50
CA GLY A 144 -17.52 -16.59 -15.68
C GLY A 144 -17.78 -18.12 -15.65
N PRO A 145 -18.61 -18.67 -14.74
CA PRO A 145 -19.14 -18.11 -13.49
C PRO A 145 -18.24 -18.51 -12.30
N CYS A 146 -17.87 -17.52 -11.47
CA CYS A 146 -17.16 -17.62 -10.20
C CYS A 146 -16.31 -18.89 -9.93
N SER A 147 -15.08 -18.89 -10.44
CA SER A 147 -14.10 -19.96 -10.21
C SER A 147 -13.82 -20.26 -8.72
N GLY A 148 -13.98 -19.29 -7.83
CA GLY A 148 -13.78 -19.46 -6.39
C GLY A 148 -14.97 -20.04 -5.60
N ASP A 149 -16.12 -20.35 -6.22
CA ASP A 149 -17.28 -20.96 -5.54
C ASP A 149 -17.16 -22.50 -5.58
N LEU A 150 -16.37 -23.02 -4.64
CA LEU A 150 -15.95 -24.41 -4.59
C LEU A 150 -17.03 -25.32 -4.03
N ASP A 151 -17.96 -24.78 -3.22
CA ASP A 151 -19.11 -25.52 -2.70
C ASP A 151 -20.39 -25.35 -3.52
N SER A 152 -20.32 -24.56 -4.61
CA SER A 152 -21.41 -24.28 -5.55
C SER A 152 -22.63 -23.63 -4.87
N SER A 153 -22.40 -22.81 -3.85
CA SER A 153 -23.45 -22.09 -3.12
C SER A 153 -23.90 -20.81 -3.82
N GLY A 154 -23.19 -20.38 -4.86
CA GLY A 154 -23.39 -19.13 -5.58
C GLY A 154 -22.74 -17.91 -4.89
N VAL A 155 -21.96 -18.12 -3.82
CA VAL A 155 -21.32 -17.05 -3.03
C VAL A 155 -19.95 -17.51 -2.55
N ILE A 156 -18.90 -16.81 -2.95
CA ILE A 156 -17.53 -17.09 -2.50
C ILE A 156 -17.35 -16.53 -1.11
N ASN A 157 -17.21 -17.42 -0.13
CA ASN A 157 -17.15 -17.04 1.28
C ASN A 157 -16.23 -17.98 2.10
N GLY A 158 -16.37 -17.90 3.43
CA GLY A 158 -15.57 -18.70 4.36
C GLY A 158 -15.67 -20.22 4.15
N ALA A 159 -16.75 -20.70 3.53
CA ALA A 159 -16.92 -22.10 3.17
C ALA A 159 -15.96 -22.52 2.04
N ASP A 160 -15.83 -21.71 0.99
CA ASP A 160 -14.93 -21.97 -0.14
C ASP A 160 -13.47 -21.79 0.27
N LEU A 161 -13.19 -20.80 1.11
CA LEU A 161 -11.88 -20.65 1.75
C LEU A 161 -11.48 -21.90 2.54
N ALA A 162 -12.42 -22.45 3.32
CA ALA A 162 -12.16 -23.66 4.08
C ALA A 162 -11.86 -24.85 3.16
N LEU A 163 -12.41 -24.87 1.94
CA LEU A 163 -12.10 -25.88 0.93
C LEU A 163 -10.68 -25.71 0.36
N VAL A 164 -10.25 -24.49 0.01
CA VAL A 164 -8.86 -24.23 -0.42
C VAL A 164 -7.87 -24.61 0.67
N VAL A 165 -8.11 -24.16 1.91
CA VAL A 165 -7.24 -24.47 3.05
C VAL A 165 -7.24 -25.97 3.38
N ALA A 166 -8.37 -26.67 3.25
CA ALA A 166 -8.43 -28.11 3.48
C ALA A 166 -7.65 -28.92 2.44
N LYS A 167 -7.38 -28.33 1.27
CA LYS A 167 -6.64 -28.93 0.16
C LYS A 167 -5.23 -28.39 0.01
N TRP A 168 -4.75 -27.60 0.98
CA TRP A 168 -3.43 -26.99 0.95
C TRP A 168 -2.32 -28.00 0.69
N ASN A 169 -1.38 -27.64 -0.19
CA ASN A 169 -0.24 -28.45 -0.57
C ASN A 169 -0.64 -29.81 -1.19
N THR A 170 -1.77 -29.84 -1.90
CA THR A 170 -2.21 -30.96 -2.74
C THR A 170 -2.37 -30.51 -4.18
N SER A 171 -2.61 -31.45 -5.10
CA SER A 171 -2.90 -31.16 -6.51
C SER A 171 -4.40 -31.28 -6.82
N ASP A 172 -5.26 -30.91 -5.86
CA ASP A 172 -6.70 -31.06 -6.00
C ASP A 172 -7.21 -30.02 -7.01
N ALA A 173 -7.60 -30.48 -8.20
CA ALA A 173 -7.94 -29.63 -9.34
C ALA A 173 -9.15 -28.72 -9.11
N LEU A 174 -9.92 -28.90 -8.02
CA LEU A 174 -11.01 -27.99 -7.67
C LEU A 174 -10.52 -26.82 -6.82
N ALA A 175 -9.49 -27.00 -5.99
CA ALA A 175 -8.94 -25.95 -5.13
C ALA A 175 -7.70 -25.26 -5.75
N ASP A 176 -7.17 -25.83 -6.84
CA ASP A 176 -6.10 -25.30 -7.69
C ASP A 176 -6.71 -24.36 -8.73
N LEU A 177 -7.01 -23.14 -8.28
CA LEU A 177 -7.68 -22.08 -9.03
C LEU A 177 -6.78 -21.43 -10.08
N ASP A 178 -5.47 -21.40 -9.83
CA ASP A 178 -4.48 -20.91 -10.80
C ASP A 178 -3.98 -22.01 -11.77
N GLN A 179 -4.38 -23.27 -11.53
CA GLN A 179 -4.02 -24.45 -12.32
C GLN A 179 -2.51 -24.72 -12.37
N SER A 180 -1.78 -24.29 -11.34
CA SER A 180 -0.35 -24.56 -11.18
C SER A 180 -0.03 -26.02 -10.86
N GLY A 181 -1.04 -26.83 -10.52
CA GLY A 181 -0.91 -28.20 -10.06
C GLY A 181 -0.66 -28.30 -8.55
N LEU A 182 -0.73 -27.19 -7.81
CA LEU A 182 -0.48 -27.12 -6.38
C LEU A 182 -1.36 -26.08 -5.69
N VAL A 183 -2.18 -26.51 -4.73
CA VAL A 183 -3.03 -25.61 -3.94
C VAL A 183 -2.21 -24.84 -2.90
N ASP A 184 -2.00 -23.54 -3.13
CA ASP A 184 -1.21 -22.68 -2.24
C ASP A 184 -1.72 -21.21 -2.13
N GLY A 185 -0.83 -20.29 -1.76
CA GLY A 185 -1.15 -18.88 -1.55
C GLY A 185 -1.65 -18.18 -2.81
N ALA A 186 -1.30 -18.66 -3.99
CA ALA A 186 -1.78 -18.13 -5.26
C ALA A 186 -3.29 -18.43 -5.43
N ASP A 187 -3.73 -19.66 -5.18
CA ASP A 187 -5.15 -20.04 -5.23
C ASP A 187 -5.97 -19.32 -4.19
N LEU A 188 -5.43 -19.18 -2.98
CA LEU A 188 -6.06 -18.41 -1.92
C LEU A 188 -6.26 -16.95 -2.33
N THR A 189 -5.29 -16.36 -3.01
CA THR A 189 -5.36 -14.99 -3.51
C THR A 189 -6.44 -14.86 -4.59
N ILE A 190 -6.57 -15.84 -5.48
CA ILE A 190 -7.64 -15.88 -6.48
C ILE A 190 -9.01 -16.01 -5.80
N LEU A 191 -9.13 -16.91 -4.83
CA LEU A 191 -10.38 -17.11 -4.09
C LEU A 191 -10.82 -15.84 -3.35
N LEU A 192 -9.89 -15.16 -2.67
CA LEU A 192 -10.17 -13.92 -1.94
C LEU A 192 -10.45 -12.75 -2.87
N SER A 193 -9.87 -12.74 -4.07
CA SER A 193 -10.13 -11.70 -5.07
C SER A 193 -11.57 -11.74 -5.62
N GLN A 194 -12.23 -12.90 -5.51
CA GLN A 194 -13.58 -13.15 -6.01
C GLN A 194 -14.63 -13.19 -4.87
N TRP A 195 -14.28 -12.76 -3.67
CA TRP A 195 -15.11 -12.85 -2.47
C TRP A 195 -16.46 -12.10 -2.60
N GLY A 196 -17.56 -12.81 -2.36
CA GLY A 196 -18.92 -12.26 -2.49
C GLY A 196 -19.85 -13.09 -3.38
N GLU A 197 -21.05 -12.57 -3.64
CA GLU A 197 -22.04 -13.27 -4.47
C GLU A 197 -21.55 -13.34 -5.92
N CYS A 198 -21.65 -14.52 -6.53
CA CYS A 198 -21.46 -14.65 -7.96
C CYS A 198 -22.61 -13.92 -8.65
N SER A 199 -22.34 -12.88 -9.43
CA SER A 199 -23.36 -12.27 -10.27
C SER A 199 -23.71 -13.25 -11.39
N GLN A 200 -24.72 -14.07 -11.14
CA GLN A 200 -25.43 -14.74 -12.22
C GLN A 200 -26.16 -13.65 -12.99
N ASP A 201 -25.66 -13.34 -14.19
CA ASP A 201 -26.48 -12.73 -15.20
C ASP A 201 -27.65 -13.70 -15.40
N ASP A 202 -28.83 -13.30 -14.94
CA ASP A 202 -30.09 -14.05 -15.05
C ASP A 202 -30.45 -14.22 -16.54
N GLY A 203 -29.79 -15.18 -17.17
CA GLY A 203 -30.25 -15.81 -18.40
C GLY A 203 -31.47 -16.66 -18.08
N ASP A 204 -32.64 -16.03 -18.15
CA ASP A 204 -33.93 -16.68 -18.34
C ASP A 204 -33.82 -17.80 -19.39
N ASP A 205 -33.81 -19.05 -18.94
CA ASP A 205 -34.30 -20.19 -19.73
C ASP A 205 -34.73 -21.31 -18.77
N GLY A 206 -36.04 -21.41 -18.57
CA GLY A 206 -36.66 -22.34 -17.62
C GLY A 206 -36.60 -23.82 -17.99
N GLY A 207 -36.84 -24.66 -16.98
CA GLY A 207 -37.45 -25.98 -17.18
C GLY A 207 -37.07 -27.10 -16.21
N GLY A 208 -37.79 -27.22 -15.09
CA GLY A 208 -38.53 -28.43 -14.69
C GLY A 208 -37.83 -29.69 -14.14
N GLY A 209 -38.35 -30.17 -13.00
CA GLY A 209 -38.31 -31.57 -12.49
C GLY A 209 -37.48 -31.71 -11.21
N ASP A 210 -38.07 -31.91 -10.01
CA ASP A 210 -38.44 -33.23 -9.42
C ASP A 210 -37.32 -34.27 -9.65
N ASP A 211 -36.71 -35.00 -8.70
CA ASP A 211 -37.24 -35.77 -7.57
C ASP A 211 -36.15 -36.54 -6.76
N GLY A 212 -36.32 -36.66 -5.42
CA GLY A 212 -35.88 -37.77 -4.53
C GLY A 212 -34.37 -38.02 -4.29
N GLY A 213 -33.82 -38.39 -3.12
CA GLY A 213 -34.34 -38.99 -1.88
C GLY A 213 -33.37 -40.09 -1.38
N GLY A 214 -33.00 -40.07 -0.09
CA GLY A 214 -32.34 -41.18 0.66
C GLY A 214 -30.80 -41.12 0.68
N GLY A 215 -30.07 -41.43 1.74
CA GLY A 215 -30.37 -42.14 2.98
C GLY A 215 -29.21 -43.11 3.33
N ASP A 216 -28.78 -43.07 4.58
CA ASP A 216 -28.08 -44.10 5.38
C ASP A 216 -26.60 -44.49 5.18
N GLY A 217 -25.94 -44.60 6.35
CA GLY A 217 -24.97 -45.64 6.73
C GLY A 217 -23.51 -45.27 6.57
N GLY A 218 -22.63 -45.28 7.58
CA GLY A 218 -22.62 -46.06 8.82
C GLY A 218 -21.25 -46.76 8.94
N ASP A 219 -20.63 -46.64 10.12
CA ASP A 219 -19.57 -47.48 10.71
C ASP A 219 -18.18 -47.44 10.02
N GLY A 220 -17.04 -47.41 10.72
CA GLY A 220 -16.75 -47.56 12.13
C GLY A 220 -15.25 -47.87 12.35
N ASP A 221 -14.81 -47.57 13.56
CA ASP A 221 -13.79 -48.25 14.37
C ASP A 221 -12.27 -48.10 14.13
N GLY A 222 -11.64 -47.70 15.25
CA GLY A 222 -10.38 -48.26 15.78
C GLY A 222 -9.19 -47.31 15.62
N GLY A 223 -8.64 -46.64 16.63
CA GLY A 223 -8.47 -47.02 18.03
C GLY A 223 -6.97 -47.23 18.31
N GLY A 224 -6.42 -46.59 19.35
CA GLY A 224 -5.13 -46.99 19.91
C GLY A 224 -4.18 -45.86 20.33
N ASP A 225 -4.42 -45.33 21.53
CA ASP A 225 -3.50 -44.95 22.62
C ASP A 225 -1.97 -44.88 22.37
N GLY A 226 -1.34 -43.84 22.94
CA GLY A 226 0.10 -43.83 23.22
C GLY A 226 0.62 -42.51 23.79
N ASP A 227 0.63 -42.39 25.13
CA ASP A 227 1.34 -41.37 25.90
C ASP A 227 2.85 -41.32 25.58
N GLY A 228 3.47 -40.13 25.65
CA GLY A 228 4.93 -40.00 25.55
C GLY A 228 5.49 -38.58 25.54
N ASP A 229 5.56 -37.97 26.72
CA ASP A 229 6.66 -37.15 27.29
C ASP A 229 7.68 -36.44 26.38
N SER A 230 7.86 -35.14 26.68
CA SER A 230 9.08 -34.30 26.68
C SER A 230 10.29 -34.69 25.82
N GLY A 231 10.73 -33.74 25.00
CA GLY A 231 12.09 -33.68 24.45
C GLY A 231 12.28 -32.44 23.58
N GLY A 232 12.99 -31.44 24.10
CA GLY A 232 13.53 -30.35 23.29
C GLY A 232 14.77 -30.79 22.51
N ASP A 233 15.06 -30.05 21.47
CA ASP A 233 16.37 -29.70 20.90
C ASP A 233 16.06 -28.94 19.59
N ASP A 234 16.36 -27.64 19.50
CA ASP A 234 17.68 -27.06 19.25
C ASP A 234 18.11 -27.18 17.77
N GLY A 235 18.56 -26.05 17.26
CA GLY A 235 18.83 -25.80 15.84
C GLY A 235 19.53 -24.46 15.74
N SER A 236 20.63 -24.37 16.49
CA SER A 236 21.59 -23.29 16.49
C SER A 236 22.31 -23.25 15.15
N ASP A 237 22.21 -22.15 14.42
CA ASP A 237 23.24 -21.76 13.46
C ASP A 237 24.09 -20.67 14.14
N ASP A 238 25.23 -21.12 14.66
CA ASP A 238 26.33 -20.27 15.10
C ASP A 238 27.00 -19.66 13.86
N ASP A 239 26.92 -18.33 13.71
CA ASP A 239 27.99 -17.58 13.04
C ASP A 239 28.63 -16.62 14.05
N HIS A 240 29.93 -16.82 14.28
CA HIS A 240 30.72 -16.06 15.25
C HIS A 240 31.48 -14.94 14.54
N GLY A 241 31.19 -13.70 14.91
CA GLY A 241 32.18 -12.62 14.84
C GLY A 241 31.62 -11.21 14.77
N ASP A 242 31.29 -10.58 15.90
CA ASP A 242 32.11 -9.54 16.54
C ASP A 242 31.40 -9.07 17.83
N GLY A 243 32.17 -8.70 18.85
CA GLY A 243 31.67 -8.31 20.16
C GLY A 243 31.05 -6.90 20.14
N GLY A 244 29.75 -6.82 20.32
CA GLY A 244 29.02 -5.63 20.77
C GLY A 244 27.84 -6.08 21.63
N GLY A 245 27.63 -5.45 22.79
CA GLY A 245 26.48 -5.77 23.63
C GLY A 245 25.20 -5.59 22.82
N HIS A 246 24.37 -6.63 22.72
CA HIS A 246 23.01 -6.48 22.22
C HIS A 246 22.25 -5.69 23.29
N ASP A 247 22.16 -4.38 23.10
CA ASP A 247 21.18 -3.55 23.79
C ASP A 247 19.79 -4.09 23.41
N ASP A 248 19.11 -4.70 24.37
CA ASP A 248 17.74 -5.16 24.18
C ASP A 248 16.87 -3.92 23.85
N PRO A 249 16.25 -3.85 22.66
CA PRO A 249 15.48 -2.69 22.20
C PRO A 249 14.27 -2.37 23.10
N CYS A 250 13.92 -3.28 24.02
CA CYS A 250 12.85 -3.12 24.98
C CYS A 250 13.33 -2.69 26.38
N MET A 251 14.64 -2.58 26.58
CA MET A 251 15.27 -2.26 27.89
C MET A 251 16.04 -0.94 27.89
N GLY A 252 15.92 -0.14 26.82
CA GLY A 252 16.49 1.22 26.72
C GLY A 252 15.70 2.30 27.45
N GLU A 253 16.20 3.54 27.42
CA GLU A 253 15.49 4.73 27.94
C GLU A 253 14.12 4.93 27.26
N PHE A 254 14.08 4.66 25.95
CA PHE A 254 12.86 4.66 25.15
C PHE A 254 12.61 3.27 24.58
N THR A 255 11.39 2.77 24.78
CA THR A 255 10.96 1.45 24.32
C THR A 255 10.67 1.52 22.82
N HIS A 256 11.18 0.56 22.05
CA HIS A 256 10.88 0.44 20.62
C HIS A 256 9.45 -0.07 20.39
N ILE A 257 8.80 0.37 19.31
CA ILE A 257 7.44 -0.09 18.97
C ILE A 257 7.36 -1.61 18.74
N THR A 258 8.46 -2.22 18.27
CA THR A 258 8.57 -3.67 18.02
C THR A 258 8.45 -4.52 19.29
N CYS A 259 8.62 -3.92 20.47
CA CYS A 259 8.42 -4.60 21.76
C CYS A 259 6.97 -5.01 22.03
N TRP A 260 6.02 -4.43 21.28
CA TRP A 260 4.59 -4.72 21.42
C TRP A 260 4.02 -5.58 20.30
N GLY A 261 4.83 -5.87 19.27
CA GLY A 261 4.40 -6.57 18.08
C GLY A 261 5.30 -6.21 16.92
N ASP A 262 5.47 -7.17 16.01
CA ASP A 262 6.26 -7.00 14.82
C ASP A 262 5.47 -7.57 13.64
N PHE A 263 5.13 -6.71 12.68
CA PHE A 263 4.17 -7.02 11.62
C PHE A 263 4.83 -6.94 10.24
N HIS A 264 5.90 -7.71 10.08
CA HIS A 264 6.59 -7.84 8.80
C HIS A 264 5.72 -8.62 7.81
N ASP A 265 5.32 -7.97 6.71
CA ASP A 265 4.85 -8.64 5.50
C ASP A 265 6.06 -8.95 4.58
N SER A 266 5.81 -9.38 3.33
CA SER A 266 6.85 -9.68 2.35
C SER A 266 7.58 -8.44 1.78
N ASN A 267 7.28 -7.23 2.26
CA ASN A 267 7.92 -5.98 1.84
C ASN A 267 9.10 -5.62 2.77
N ASN A 268 10.29 -5.52 2.20
CA ASN A 268 11.54 -5.16 2.89
C ASN A 268 11.53 -3.67 3.33
N ASN A 269 10.72 -3.25 4.29
CA ASN A 269 10.68 -1.83 4.73
C ASN A 269 10.43 -1.59 6.23
N SER A 270 10.36 -2.66 7.01
CA SER A 270 9.92 -2.66 8.40
C SER A 270 11.01 -3.09 9.39
N HIS A 271 12.21 -3.44 8.93
CA HIS A 271 13.29 -4.03 9.71
C HIS A 271 14.35 -3.03 10.16
N ALA A 272 15.15 -3.40 11.17
CA ALA A 272 16.23 -2.57 11.69
C ALA A 272 17.33 -2.25 10.66
N HIS A 273 17.60 -3.16 9.72
CA HIS A 273 18.62 -2.95 8.69
C HIS A 273 18.20 -1.93 7.62
N GLU A 274 16.92 -1.55 7.61
CA GLU A 274 16.35 -0.54 6.72
C GLU A 274 16.41 0.88 7.30
N LEU A 275 16.87 1.06 8.54
CA LEU A 275 17.09 2.37 9.16
C LEU A 275 18.35 3.07 8.63
N VAL A 276 18.39 3.30 7.31
CA VAL A 276 19.49 4.00 6.63
C VAL A 276 19.12 5.45 6.30
N GLY A 277 20.11 6.28 5.95
CA GLY A 277 19.86 7.66 5.55
C GLY A 277 19.33 8.54 6.69
N GLY A 278 19.75 8.30 7.93
CA GLY A 278 19.36 9.10 9.10
C GLY A 278 18.00 8.77 9.71
N ARG A 279 17.29 7.77 9.16
CA ARG A 279 16.08 7.22 9.76
C ARG A 279 16.35 6.58 11.12
N THR A 280 15.35 6.65 12.00
CA THR A 280 15.40 6.06 13.33
C THR A 280 14.19 5.17 13.59
N ALA A 281 14.33 4.26 14.55
CA ALA A 281 13.23 3.43 15.03
C ALA A 281 12.13 4.30 15.66
N ILE A 282 10.87 3.84 15.56
CA ILE A 282 9.78 4.40 16.36
C ILE A 282 9.98 3.97 17.82
N THR A 283 10.09 4.95 18.72
CA THR A 283 10.27 4.72 20.17
C THR A 283 9.36 5.60 21.00
N THR A 284 9.21 5.29 22.29
CA THR A 284 8.41 6.10 23.24
C THR A 284 8.91 7.53 23.45
N GLU A 285 10.06 7.92 22.89
CA GLU A 285 10.47 9.32 22.80
C GLU A 285 9.43 10.17 22.05
N ALA A 286 8.72 9.57 21.08
CA ALA A 286 7.64 10.22 20.36
C ALA A 286 6.49 10.65 21.29
N LEU A 287 6.16 9.87 22.34
CA LEU A 287 5.13 10.24 23.30
C LEU A 287 5.55 11.47 24.12
N LEU A 288 6.85 11.60 24.41
CA LEU A 288 7.40 12.77 25.10
C LEU A 288 7.26 14.02 24.23
N ALA A 289 7.60 13.95 22.94
CA ALA A 289 7.39 15.04 21.99
C ALA A 289 5.90 15.39 21.82
N TYR A 290 5.04 14.37 21.67
CA TYR A 290 3.59 14.51 21.55
C TYR A 290 2.97 15.24 22.76
N ASN A 291 3.28 14.78 23.98
CA ASN A 291 2.76 15.41 25.19
C ASN A 291 3.34 16.81 25.42
N ASN A 292 4.53 17.11 24.90
CA ASN A 292 5.07 18.46 24.93
C ASN A 292 4.31 19.42 24.00
N LEU A 293 3.97 18.99 22.79
CA LEU A 293 3.07 19.75 21.91
C LEU A 293 1.71 19.98 22.57
N ARG A 294 1.12 18.94 23.17
CA ARG A 294 -0.14 19.07 23.92
C ARG A 294 -0.03 20.06 25.06
N ALA A 295 1.05 20.03 25.83
CA ALA A 295 1.28 20.98 26.92
C ALA A 295 1.38 22.43 26.42
N PHE A 296 2.02 22.66 25.26
CA PHE A 296 2.05 23.97 24.60
C PHE A 296 0.64 24.46 24.24
N LEU A 297 -0.22 23.56 23.74
CA LEU A 297 -1.62 23.84 23.42
C LEU A 297 -2.54 23.96 24.66
N GLY A 298 -2.00 23.77 25.87
CA GLY A 298 -2.78 23.77 27.11
C GLY A 298 -3.64 22.52 27.33
N LEU A 299 -3.34 21.44 26.59
CA LEU A 299 -4.00 20.15 26.70
C LEU A 299 -3.31 19.27 27.77
N PRO A 300 -4.06 18.40 28.47
CA PRO A 300 -3.46 17.46 29.42
C PRO A 300 -2.63 16.40 28.70
N ALA A 301 -1.61 15.89 29.38
CA ALA A 301 -0.85 14.74 28.90
C ALA A 301 -1.74 13.49 28.79
N LEU A 302 -1.40 12.61 27.86
CA LEU A 302 -2.06 11.33 27.61
C LEU A 302 -1.08 10.18 27.73
N GLU A 303 -1.60 9.00 28.05
CA GLU A 303 -0.89 7.73 27.94
C GLU A 303 -1.08 7.15 26.52
N LEU A 304 -0.27 6.15 26.15
CA LEU A 304 -0.37 5.52 24.83
C LEU A 304 -1.75 4.91 24.59
N GLU A 305 -2.31 4.27 25.61
CA GLU A 305 -3.60 3.61 25.53
C GLU A 305 -4.75 4.59 25.27
N ASP A 306 -4.65 5.84 25.73
CA ASP A 306 -5.65 6.87 25.44
C ASP A 306 -5.65 7.21 23.93
N VAL A 307 -4.46 7.38 23.35
CA VAL A 307 -4.28 7.66 21.91
C VAL A 307 -4.69 6.44 21.08
N GLY A 308 -4.30 5.25 21.51
CA GLY A 308 -4.67 4.00 20.86
C GLY A 308 -6.18 3.80 20.85
N GLN A 309 -6.84 4.00 21.98
CA GLN A 309 -8.30 3.87 22.09
C GLN A 309 -9.02 4.86 21.18
N TRP A 310 -8.56 6.12 21.14
CA TRP A 310 -9.09 7.10 20.19
C TRP A 310 -8.97 6.64 18.74
N ALA A 311 -7.82 6.09 18.34
CA ALA A 311 -7.62 5.61 16.97
C ALA A 311 -8.58 4.45 16.61
N PHE A 312 -8.85 3.53 17.56
CA PHE A 312 -9.85 2.48 17.39
C PHE A 312 -11.28 3.04 17.29
N ASP A 313 -11.64 3.97 18.18
CA ASP A 313 -12.97 4.59 18.19
C ASP A 313 -13.24 5.35 16.89
N GLU A 314 -12.21 5.96 16.31
CA GLU A 314 -12.26 6.66 15.03
C GLU A 314 -12.02 5.74 13.81
N SER A 315 -11.97 4.42 13.99
CA SER A 315 -11.81 3.45 12.88
C SER A 315 -10.57 3.71 12.01
N LEU A 316 -9.47 4.13 12.64
CA LEU A 316 -8.18 4.40 11.99
C LEU A 316 -7.27 3.16 11.93
N THR A 317 -7.77 2.00 12.37
CA THR A 317 -7.08 0.71 12.45
C THR A 317 -7.69 -0.29 11.49
N ASN A 318 -6.94 -1.33 11.10
CA ASN A 318 -7.45 -2.40 10.24
C ASN A 318 -8.37 -3.38 10.99
N ASN A 319 -8.14 -3.55 12.30
CA ASN A 319 -8.99 -4.32 13.19
C ASN A 319 -10.05 -3.44 13.85
N SER A 320 -11.25 -4.00 14.03
CA SER A 320 -12.38 -3.28 14.64
C SER A 320 -12.30 -3.17 16.17
N GLN A 321 -11.42 -3.94 16.81
CA GLN A 321 -11.23 -3.98 18.26
C GLN A 321 -9.76 -4.25 18.57
N ALA A 322 -9.25 -3.68 19.65
CA ALA A 322 -7.88 -3.89 20.10
C ALA A 322 -7.70 -5.24 20.81
N TRP A 323 -6.56 -5.90 20.59
CA TRP A 323 -6.17 -7.13 21.29
C TRP A 323 -4.71 -7.07 21.75
N GLY A 324 -4.41 -7.70 22.88
CA GLY A 324 -3.03 -7.75 23.39
C GLY A 324 -2.44 -6.35 23.60
N ASN A 325 -1.34 -6.05 22.90
CA ASN A 325 -0.64 -4.77 22.99
C ASN A 325 -1.03 -3.76 21.89
N ASP A 326 -2.10 -4.01 21.13
CA ASP A 326 -2.51 -3.13 20.03
C ASP A 326 -2.69 -1.67 20.49
N LEU A 327 -3.30 -1.43 21.66
CA LEU A 327 -3.49 -0.06 22.20
C LEU A 327 -2.17 0.68 22.38
N LEU A 328 -1.11 -0.02 22.80
CA LEU A 328 0.21 0.57 23.02
C LEU A 328 0.90 0.91 21.70
N GLY A 329 0.95 -0.04 20.76
CA GLY A 329 1.62 0.18 19.48
C GLY A 329 0.86 1.14 18.55
N VAL A 330 -0.46 1.00 18.44
CA VAL A 330 -1.32 1.95 17.71
C VAL A 330 -1.22 3.34 18.33
N GLY A 331 -1.27 3.41 19.68
CA GLY A 331 -1.10 4.67 20.41
C GLY A 331 0.24 5.34 20.14
N LEU A 332 1.33 4.57 20.14
CA LEU A 332 2.67 5.12 19.88
C LEU A 332 2.80 5.60 18.43
N TYR A 333 2.28 4.85 17.47
CA TYR A 333 2.29 5.22 16.07
C TYR A 333 1.56 6.55 15.82
N TYR A 334 0.33 6.69 16.33
CA TYR A 334 -0.45 7.91 16.15
C TYR A 334 0.07 9.10 16.97
N ALA A 335 0.65 8.85 18.16
CA ALA A 335 1.35 9.90 18.90
C ALA A 335 2.57 10.43 18.12
N MET A 336 3.33 9.54 17.48
CA MET A 336 4.46 9.91 16.61
C MET A 336 4.00 10.74 15.41
N GLN A 337 2.97 10.29 14.68
CA GLN A 337 2.46 11.03 13.52
C GLN A 337 1.91 12.42 13.93
N GLY A 338 1.17 12.50 15.03
CA GLY A 338 0.68 13.76 15.59
C GLY A 338 1.81 14.70 16.00
N ALA A 339 2.87 14.19 16.65
CA ALA A 339 4.04 14.99 17.02
C ALA A 339 4.85 15.47 15.81
N LYS A 340 4.88 14.70 14.72
CA LYS A 340 5.56 15.09 13.48
C LYS A 340 4.90 16.26 12.77
N VAL A 341 3.56 16.31 12.76
CA VAL A 341 2.81 17.17 11.83
C VAL A 341 1.89 18.17 12.53
N GLY A 342 1.24 17.80 13.64
CA GLY A 342 0.13 18.56 14.23
C GLY A 342 0.50 19.91 14.86
N TRP A 343 1.75 20.34 14.78
CA TRP A 343 2.21 21.68 15.18
C TRP A 343 2.16 22.70 14.03
N ILE A 344 1.95 22.25 12.79
CA ILE A 344 1.88 23.10 11.59
C ILE A 344 0.52 23.82 11.56
N THR A 345 0.54 25.10 11.17
CA THR A 345 -0.71 25.87 10.98
C THR A 345 -1.35 25.56 9.64
N ASP A 346 -2.67 25.62 9.56
CA ASP A 346 -3.44 25.25 8.36
C ASP A 346 -3.01 26.04 7.13
N ASP A 347 -2.83 27.36 7.28
CA ASP A 347 -2.43 28.24 6.19
C ASP A 347 -1.01 27.96 5.66
N ALA A 348 -0.15 27.42 6.52
CA ALA A 348 1.24 27.11 6.20
C ALA A 348 1.44 25.68 5.69
N TYR A 349 0.49 24.77 5.93
CA TYR A 349 0.63 23.39 5.51
C TYR A 349 0.76 23.28 3.99
N ARG A 350 1.78 22.54 3.57
CA ARG A 350 1.99 22.05 2.20
C ARG A 350 2.63 20.67 2.34
N PRO A 351 2.28 19.67 1.52
CA PRO A 351 2.91 18.34 1.60
C PRO A 351 4.45 18.42 1.58
N GLN A 352 5.02 19.28 0.73
CA GLN A 352 6.47 19.42 0.58
C GLN A 352 7.19 19.81 1.89
N LEU A 353 6.51 20.52 2.81
CA LEU A 353 7.07 20.86 4.12
C LEU A 353 7.42 19.61 4.94
N LEU A 354 6.58 18.58 4.89
CA LEU A 354 6.81 17.31 5.59
C LEU A 354 8.04 16.59 5.05
N ALA A 355 8.25 16.67 3.74
CA ALA A 355 9.42 16.09 3.10
C ALA A 355 10.70 16.86 3.46
N ASP A 356 10.65 18.19 3.38
CA ASP A 356 11.82 19.04 3.59
C ASP A 356 12.31 18.97 5.04
N ILE A 357 11.41 19.04 6.03
CA ILE A 357 11.80 18.98 7.44
C ILE A 357 12.40 17.61 7.81
N GLN A 358 11.84 16.52 7.30
CA GLN A 358 12.36 15.17 7.54
C GLN A 358 13.71 14.95 6.85
N ARG A 359 13.84 15.39 5.59
CA ARG A 359 15.11 15.31 4.85
C ARG A 359 16.20 16.14 5.54
N THR A 360 15.88 17.35 5.99
CA THR A 360 16.82 18.18 6.75
C THR A 360 17.23 17.51 8.06
N ALA A 361 16.28 17.01 8.84
CA ALA A 361 16.58 16.32 10.09
C ALA A 361 17.47 15.10 9.89
N ARG A 362 17.25 14.34 8.80
CA ARG A 362 17.91 13.06 8.54
C ARG A 362 19.27 13.18 7.83
N LEU A 363 19.43 14.13 6.88
CA LEU A 363 20.59 14.17 5.98
C LEU A 363 21.62 15.27 6.28
N VAL A 364 21.27 16.34 7.02
CA VAL A 364 22.24 17.39 7.34
C VAL A 364 23.23 16.86 8.39
N GLU A 365 24.50 16.74 8.00
CA GLU A 365 25.54 16.10 8.82
C GLU A 365 25.95 16.92 10.04
N ASP A 366 26.02 18.25 9.92
CA ASP A 366 26.38 19.12 11.04
C ASP A 366 25.17 19.27 11.99
N PRO A 367 25.27 18.81 13.25
CA PRO A 367 24.13 18.79 14.16
C PRO A 367 23.60 20.19 14.53
N ASP A 368 24.46 21.20 14.55
CA ASP A 368 24.05 22.56 14.91
C ASP A 368 23.38 23.25 13.71
N GLU A 369 23.90 23.04 12.50
CA GLU A 369 23.24 23.45 11.25
C GLU A 369 21.87 22.79 11.09
N MET A 370 21.80 21.46 11.27
CA MET A 370 20.56 20.69 11.20
C MET A 370 19.51 21.22 12.19
N ARG A 371 19.89 21.43 13.46
CA ARG A 371 19.00 22.01 14.47
C ARG A 371 18.48 23.37 14.07
N ASN A 372 19.37 24.27 13.61
CA ASN A 372 18.98 25.61 13.20
C ASN A 372 18.00 25.56 12.03
N LEU A 373 18.29 24.78 10.98
CA LEU A 373 17.43 24.65 9.81
C LEU A 373 16.05 24.07 10.16
N VAL A 374 15.99 23.00 10.97
CA VAL A 374 14.71 22.42 11.41
C VAL A 374 13.93 23.44 12.25
N MET A 375 14.57 24.10 13.21
CA MET A 375 13.88 25.07 14.08
C MET A 375 13.43 26.33 13.33
N ASP A 376 14.14 26.74 12.28
CA ASP A 376 13.69 27.81 11.38
C ASP A 376 12.42 27.39 10.63
N MET A 377 12.36 26.17 10.09
CA MET A 377 11.12 25.65 9.48
C MET A 377 9.96 25.59 10.47
N VAL A 378 10.23 25.18 11.72
CA VAL A 378 9.21 25.14 12.79
C VAL A 378 8.70 26.55 13.11
N ARG A 379 9.60 27.54 13.15
CA ARG A 379 9.25 28.93 13.45
C ARG A 379 8.45 29.59 12.33
N ASP A 380 8.75 29.24 11.08
CA ASP A 380 8.12 29.84 9.91
C ASP A 380 6.74 29.25 9.59
N ASN A 381 6.50 27.98 9.92
CA ASN A 381 5.28 27.26 9.51
C ASN A 381 4.41 26.79 10.70
N GLY A 382 4.96 26.81 11.91
CA GLY A 382 4.33 26.28 13.10
C GLY A 382 3.46 27.29 13.84
N ILE A 383 2.72 26.77 14.82
CA ILE A 383 1.89 27.60 15.70
C ILE A 383 2.77 28.62 16.41
N ALA A 384 2.30 29.87 16.44
CA ALA A 384 3.05 31.01 16.97
C ALA A 384 3.57 30.75 18.39
N GLY A 385 4.89 30.79 18.56
CA GLY A 385 5.57 30.57 19.83
C GLY A 385 5.95 29.12 20.13
N TYR A 386 5.60 28.15 19.28
CA TYR A 386 5.96 26.74 19.50
C TYR A 386 7.47 26.49 19.41
N ALA A 387 8.15 27.08 18.42
CA ALA A 387 9.61 26.98 18.29
C ALA A 387 10.33 27.49 19.55
N ASP A 388 9.94 28.67 20.05
CA ASP A 388 10.51 29.26 21.27
C ASP A 388 10.19 28.41 22.50
N TYR A 389 9.02 27.76 22.53
CA TYR A 389 8.63 26.85 23.61
C TYR A 389 9.51 25.59 23.62
N LEU A 390 9.80 24.99 22.46
CA LEU A 390 10.70 23.84 22.36
C LEU A 390 12.09 24.17 22.92
N GLU A 391 12.65 25.32 22.53
CA GLU A 391 13.96 25.78 23.01
C GLU A 391 13.97 26.02 24.52
N GLN A 392 12.95 26.71 25.06
CA GLN A 392 12.87 27.03 26.49
C GLN A 392 12.69 25.80 27.38
N ASN A 393 12.09 24.74 26.86
CA ASN A 393 11.85 23.50 27.60
C ASN A 393 12.89 22.41 27.33
N GLY A 394 13.90 22.67 26.50
CA GLY A 394 14.95 21.69 26.18
C GLY A 394 14.44 20.51 25.35
N MET A 395 13.41 20.73 24.53
CA MET A 395 12.69 19.68 23.79
C MET A 395 13.08 19.59 22.31
N VAL A 396 14.02 20.43 21.86
CA VAL A 396 14.47 20.49 20.47
C VAL A 396 14.98 19.13 19.98
N ASP A 397 15.84 18.47 20.76
CA ASP A 397 16.41 17.17 20.37
C ASP A 397 15.34 16.08 20.32
N THR A 398 14.44 16.00 21.31
CA THR A 398 13.32 15.04 21.32
C THR A 398 12.37 15.25 20.14
N PHE A 399 12.06 16.51 19.81
CA PHE A 399 11.28 16.86 18.63
C PHE A 399 11.96 16.36 17.35
N ILE A 400 13.24 16.71 17.14
CA ILE A 400 14.00 16.30 15.96
C ILE A 400 14.14 14.78 15.87
N ASN A 401 14.39 14.09 16.98
CA ASN A 401 14.47 12.63 17.02
C ASN A 401 13.14 12.00 16.59
N THR A 402 12.00 12.61 16.97
CA THR A 402 10.67 12.19 16.53
C THR A 402 10.46 12.44 15.03
N ILE A 403 10.90 13.59 14.50
CA ILE A 403 10.90 13.87 13.04
C ILE A 403 11.66 12.80 12.25
N LYS A 404 12.77 12.27 12.79
CA LYS A 404 13.59 11.25 12.13
C LYS A 404 12.95 9.87 12.04
N MET A 405 11.99 9.53 12.91
CA MET A 405 11.44 8.18 13.02
C MET A 405 10.82 7.71 11.70
N GLU A 406 11.06 6.45 11.31
CA GLU A 406 10.50 5.88 10.08
C GLU A 406 9.09 5.31 10.33
N PRO A 407 8.02 5.83 9.69
CA PRO A 407 6.65 5.33 9.91
C PRO A 407 6.47 3.83 9.65
N HIS A 408 7.24 3.24 8.74
CA HIS A 408 7.16 1.81 8.44
C HIS A 408 7.82 0.90 9.49
N TYR A 409 8.67 1.43 10.37
CA TYR A 409 9.45 0.59 11.27
C TYR A 409 8.57 -0.30 12.17
N GLY A 410 8.84 -1.60 12.17
CA GLY A 410 8.06 -2.63 12.88
C GLY A 410 6.75 -3.04 12.20
N GLY A 411 6.47 -2.55 10.98
CA GLY A 411 5.31 -2.95 10.17
C GLY A 411 3.95 -2.47 10.71
N TRP A 412 3.93 -1.68 11.78
CA TRP A 412 2.70 -1.25 12.44
C TRP A 412 1.76 -0.46 11.53
N MET A 413 2.32 0.31 10.60
CA MET A 413 1.54 1.06 9.60
C MET A 413 0.59 0.16 8.82
N HIS A 414 1.09 -0.96 8.30
CA HIS A 414 0.32 -1.86 7.44
C HIS A 414 -0.40 -2.92 8.26
N GLY A 415 0.25 -3.43 9.32
CA GLY A 415 -0.25 -4.50 10.15
C GLY A 415 -1.35 -4.09 11.14
N ARG A 416 -1.44 -2.82 11.55
CA ARG A 416 -2.43 -2.36 12.55
C ARG A 416 -3.06 -1.01 12.27
N THR A 417 -2.30 -0.02 11.80
CA THR A 417 -2.82 1.35 11.58
C THR A 417 -3.28 1.63 10.15
N HIS A 418 -3.55 0.56 9.39
CA HIS A 418 -4.14 0.59 8.05
C HIS A 418 -5.67 0.70 8.12
N GLY A 419 -6.17 1.83 8.60
CA GLY A 419 -7.61 2.13 8.53
C GLY A 419 -8.07 2.47 7.12
N PHE A 420 -9.36 2.26 6.86
CA PHE A 420 -10.03 2.63 5.59
C PHE A 420 -10.93 3.87 5.75
N ARG A 421 -10.65 4.73 6.74
CA ARG A 421 -11.44 5.94 6.95
C ARG A 421 -11.23 6.87 5.77
N SER A 422 -12.31 7.15 5.04
CA SER A 422 -12.28 8.05 3.90
C SER A 422 -12.05 9.50 4.34
N ILE A 423 -11.05 10.14 3.72
CA ILE A 423 -10.73 11.55 3.87
C ILE A 423 -11.15 12.25 2.56
N GLU A 424 -12.15 13.13 2.67
CA GLU A 424 -12.74 13.88 1.55
C GLU A 424 -13.29 13.03 0.37
N GLY A 425 -13.40 11.70 0.53
CA GLY A 425 -13.78 10.80 -0.58
C GLY A 425 -12.66 10.56 -1.59
N VAL A 426 -11.42 10.97 -1.28
CA VAL A 426 -10.27 10.91 -2.19
C VAL A 426 -9.29 9.83 -1.76
N ALA A 427 -8.93 9.82 -0.48
CA ALA A 427 -7.93 8.93 0.08
C ALA A 427 -8.44 8.25 1.35
N ILE A 428 -7.73 7.23 1.83
CA ILE A 428 -7.94 6.67 3.17
C ILE A 428 -6.89 7.21 4.14
N ASN A 429 -7.15 7.10 5.45
CA ASN A 429 -6.22 7.57 6.48
C ASN A 429 -4.83 6.92 6.40
N HIS A 430 -4.73 5.69 5.88
CA HIS A 430 -3.45 5.04 5.56
C HIS A 430 -2.64 5.84 4.55
N ASP A 431 -3.24 6.25 3.43
CA ASP A 431 -2.58 7.08 2.40
C ASP A 431 -2.08 8.41 2.99
N ILE A 432 -2.86 9.04 3.88
CA ILE A 432 -2.46 10.31 4.51
C ILE A 432 -1.23 10.12 5.40
N ASN A 433 -1.15 9.01 6.13
CA ASN A 433 0.00 8.71 6.98
C ASN A 433 1.31 8.54 6.17
N HIS A 434 1.23 8.15 4.89
CA HIS A 434 2.38 8.05 4.00
C HIS A 434 2.94 9.40 3.54
N LEU A 435 2.23 10.51 3.76
CA LEU A 435 2.79 11.83 3.49
C LEU A 435 4.01 12.15 4.36
N THR A 436 4.24 11.37 5.43
CA THR A 436 5.46 11.45 6.25
C THR A 436 6.54 10.44 5.87
N VAL A 437 6.42 9.74 4.74
CA VAL A 437 7.40 8.75 4.26
C VAL A 437 8.25 9.36 3.14
N LEU A 438 9.56 9.08 3.18
CA LEU A 438 10.51 9.40 2.12
C LEU A 438 11.06 8.10 1.51
N SER A 439 11.57 8.18 0.28
CA SER A 439 12.29 7.09 -0.37
C SER A 439 13.48 6.61 0.44
N TRP A 440 14.01 5.44 0.10
CA TRP A 440 15.19 4.84 0.72
C TRP A 440 16.37 5.82 0.89
N ASP A 441 16.69 6.56 -0.17
CA ASP A 441 17.76 7.56 -0.23
C ASP A 441 17.36 8.93 0.35
N GLN A 442 16.13 9.06 0.85
CA GLN A 442 15.52 10.25 1.42
C GLN A 442 15.30 11.41 0.43
N MET A 443 15.37 11.13 -0.88
CA MET A 443 15.29 12.17 -1.91
C MET A 443 13.86 12.39 -2.40
N GLU A 444 13.06 11.33 -2.56
CA GLU A 444 11.69 11.41 -3.07
C GLU A 444 10.67 11.41 -1.93
N PRO A 445 9.66 12.30 -1.97
CA PRO A 445 8.65 12.38 -0.93
C PRO A 445 7.43 11.49 -1.19
N PHE A 446 6.69 11.22 -0.11
CA PHE A 446 5.34 10.63 -0.11
C PHE A 446 5.31 9.21 -0.66
N MET A 447 6.24 8.35 -0.26
CA MET A 447 6.34 7.00 -0.81
C MET A 447 5.38 6.03 -0.12
N ASN A 448 4.71 5.13 -0.88
CA ASN A 448 3.86 4.06 -0.35
C ASN A 448 4.68 2.93 0.32
N ASP A 449 5.91 2.76 -0.15
CA ASP A 449 6.93 1.96 0.47
C ASP A 449 8.23 2.74 0.34
N THR A 450 9.16 2.59 1.27
CA THR A 450 10.52 3.13 1.16
C THR A 450 11.17 2.82 -0.21
N PHE A 451 10.75 1.74 -0.88
CA PHE A 451 11.27 1.28 -2.17
C PHE A 451 10.27 1.35 -3.34
N ASP A 452 9.04 1.83 -3.13
CA ASP A 452 7.95 1.74 -4.12
C ASP A 452 7.05 3.00 -4.17
N TRP A 453 6.29 3.13 -5.28
CA TRP A 453 5.53 4.29 -5.78
C TRP A 453 5.06 5.38 -4.78
N PRO A 454 5.08 6.67 -5.19
CA PRO A 454 4.48 7.74 -4.40
C PRO A 454 2.95 7.60 -4.22
N GLN A 455 2.45 7.97 -3.04
CA GLN A 455 1.05 8.01 -2.63
C GLN A 455 0.31 9.21 -3.24
N TRP A 456 -0.25 9.02 -4.43
CA TRP A 456 -1.00 10.06 -5.15
C TRP A 456 -2.37 10.40 -4.55
N PRO A 457 -3.17 9.46 -4.03
CA PRO A 457 -4.49 9.81 -3.48
C PRO A 457 -4.39 10.83 -2.35
N ALA A 458 -3.38 10.71 -1.48
CA ALA A 458 -3.17 11.65 -0.39
C ALA A 458 -2.79 13.07 -0.86
N LEU A 459 -2.16 13.20 -2.04
CA LEU A 459 -1.81 14.50 -2.63
C LEU A 459 -3.00 15.21 -3.28
N ASP A 460 -4.08 14.48 -3.56
CA ASP A 460 -5.32 15.02 -4.11
C ASP A 460 -6.31 15.45 -3.00
N VAL A 461 -6.02 15.13 -1.72
CA VAL A 461 -6.75 15.66 -0.56
C VAL A 461 -6.39 17.12 -0.34
N SER A 462 -7.36 17.93 0.10
CA SER A 462 -7.10 19.34 0.38
C SER A 462 -6.04 19.51 1.49
N ASP A 463 -5.21 20.55 1.37
CA ASP A 463 -4.23 20.92 2.42
C ASP A 463 -4.89 20.99 3.81
N SER A 464 -6.12 21.54 3.88
CA SER A 464 -6.93 21.59 5.10
C SER A 464 -7.35 20.20 5.60
N GLY A 465 -7.80 19.31 4.72
CA GLY A 465 -8.21 17.96 5.11
C GLY A 465 -7.04 17.14 5.66
N VAL A 466 -5.85 17.31 5.08
CA VAL A 466 -4.64 16.63 5.55
C VAL A 466 -4.19 17.16 6.90
N ILE A 467 -4.04 18.49 7.05
CA ILE A 467 -3.54 19.05 8.30
C ILE A 467 -4.49 18.80 9.46
N GLU A 468 -5.80 18.88 9.21
CA GLU A 468 -6.84 18.57 10.19
C GLU A 468 -6.81 17.11 10.64
N TYR A 469 -6.56 16.19 9.72
CA TYR A 469 -6.35 14.78 10.07
C TYR A 469 -5.19 14.60 11.07
N PHE A 470 -4.04 15.25 10.86
CA PHE A 470 -2.91 15.16 11.79
C PHE A 470 -3.14 15.91 13.11
N GLN A 471 -3.78 17.09 13.07
CA GLN A 471 -4.15 17.85 14.27
C GLN A 471 -5.19 17.11 15.12
N SER A 472 -6.08 16.33 14.51
CA SER A 472 -7.03 15.47 15.22
C SER A 472 -6.33 14.47 16.14
N MET A 473 -5.15 13.96 15.75
CA MET A 473 -4.32 13.08 16.59
C MET A 473 -3.84 13.81 17.83
N VAL A 474 -3.54 15.11 17.72
CA VAL A 474 -3.01 15.91 18.84
C VAL A 474 -4.11 16.29 19.81
N VAL A 475 -5.34 16.56 19.36
CA VAL A 475 -6.45 16.95 20.23
C VAL A 475 -7.38 15.80 20.62
N LEU A 476 -7.17 14.61 20.05
CA LEU A 476 -8.11 13.48 20.05
C LEU A 476 -9.50 13.89 19.52
N GLY A 477 -9.49 14.59 18.39
CA GLY A 477 -10.68 15.15 17.73
C GLY A 477 -11.24 14.26 16.63
N ASN A 478 -12.03 14.84 15.73
CA ASN A 478 -12.59 14.12 14.58
C ASN A 478 -11.60 14.18 13.41
N PRO A 479 -11.09 13.05 12.89
CA PRO A 479 -10.14 13.02 11.77
C PRO A 479 -10.66 13.58 10.44
N VAL A 480 -11.96 13.87 10.32
CA VAL A 480 -12.58 14.52 9.14
C VAL A 480 -13.36 15.78 9.52
N GLY A 481 -13.01 16.41 10.65
CA GLY A 481 -13.61 17.66 11.12
C GLY A 481 -12.55 18.75 11.33
N ASP A 482 -13.00 19.87 11.88
CA ASP A 482 -12.13 21.00 12.23
C ASP A 482 -11.62 20.86 13.67
N ASN A 483 -10.31 20.91 13.89
CA ASN A 483 -9.67 20.56 15.15
C ASN A 483 -8.90 21.72 15.80
N MET A 484 -8.18 22.57 15.06
CA MET A 484 -7.26 23.57 15.66
C MET A 484 -7.31 24.99 15.10
#